data_AF-A0A7S2A7P0-F1
#
_entry.id   AF-A0A7S2A7P0-F1
#
_cell.length_a   1.000
_cell.length_b   1.000
_cell.length_c   1.000
_cell.angle_alpha   90.00
_cell.angle_beta   90.00
_cell.angle_gamma   90.00
#
_symmetry.space_group_name_H-M   'P 1'
#
loop_
_entity.id
_entity.type
_entity.pdbx_description
1 polymer ?
#
loop_
_entity_poly.entity_id
_entity_poly.type
_entity_poly.pdbx_seq_one_letter_code
_entity_poly.pdbx_strand_id
1 'polypeptide(L)'
;VEMFFADTAELFINFNGGTHERDKFYSKLRSSCKVPMLCSPKSLVPRTVFSKTHLTALWQKRKMSNFEYLMHLNKMAGRTFNDITQYPVFPWVLADYMSDTLDLNDSRTFRDLTKPVGALNPDRLAQLI
;
A
#
# COMPACT_ATOMS: atom_id res chain seq x y z
N VAL A 1 -10.34 -3.49 10.86
CA VAL A 1 -9.72 -4.82 10.69
C VAL A 1 -10.08 -5.29 9.32
N GLU A 2 -9.12 -5.83 8.59
CA GLU A 2 -9.35 -6.35 7.26
C GLU A 2 -9.03 -7.83 7.22
N MET A 3 -9.94 -8.61 6.67
CA MET A 3 -9.83 -10.06 6.51
C MET A 3 -9.79 -10.38 5.03
N PHE A 4 -8.83 -11.22 4.64
CA PHE A 4 -8.64 -11.68 3.26
C PHE A 4 -8.89 -13.19 3.22
N PHE A 5 -9.79 -13.62 2.35
CA PHE A 5 -10.20 -15.01 2.23
C PHE A 5 -9.52 -15.69 1.02
N ALA A 6 -9.51 -17.02 1.02
CA ALA A 6 -8.85 -17.81 -0.03
C ALA A 6 -9.54 -17.68 -1.41
N ASP A 7 -10.82 -17.31 -1.41
CA ASP A 7 -11.63 -17.02 -2.60
C ASP A 7 -11.45 -15.58 -3.11
N THR A 8 -10.44 -14.86 -2.62
CA THR A 8 -10.14 -13.44 -2.92
C THR A 8 -11.17 -12.44 -2.39
N ALA A 9 -12.19 -12.89 -1.66
CA ALA A 9 -13.09 -11.97 -0.97
C ALA A 9 -12.33 -11.20 0.12
N GLU A 10 -12.72 -9.95 0.31
CA GLU A 10 -12.16 -9.07 1.33
C GLU A 10 -13.28 -8.52 2.19
N LEU A 11 -13.06 -8.49 3.51
CA LEU A 11 -14.01 -7.93 4.46
C LEU A 11 -13.31 -6.91 5.36
N PHE A 12 -13.76 -5.67 5.27
CA PHE A 12 -13.31 -4.58 6.12
C PHE A 12 -14.34 -4.29 7.22
N ILE A 13 -13.91 -4.35 8.47
CA ILE A 13 -14.74 -4.14 9.67
C ILE A 13 -14.17 -2.99 10.49
N ASN A 14 -14.97 -1.97 10.75
CA ASN A 14 -14.66 -0.93 11.72
C ASN A 14 -15.32 -1.23 13.07
N PHE A 15 -14.65 -0.87 14.18
CA PHE A 15 -15.14 -1.08 15.54
C PHE A 15 -15.33 0.27 16.23
N ASN A 16 -16.57 0.60 16.60
CA ASN A 16 -16.91 1.88 17.22
C ASN A 16 -16.32 2.02 18.63
N GLY A 17 -16.23 0.93 19.40
CA GLY A 17 -15.57 0.90 20.70
C GLY A 17 -14.04 0.79 20.63
N GLY A 18 -13.45 1.04 19.47
CA GLY A 18 -12.01 1.14 19.28
C GLY A 18 -11.25 -0.17 19.48
N THR A 19 -10.05 -0.06 20.07
CA THR A 19 -9.09 -1.18 20.17
C THR A 19 -9.56 -2.30 21.09
N HIS A 20 -10.39 -2.01 22.09
CA HIS A 20 -10.87 -3.02 23.04
C HIS A 20 -11.85 -4.00 22.37
N GLU A 21 -12.84 -3.50 21.64
CA GLU A 21 -13.79 -4.34 20.89
C GLU A 21 -13.09 -5.16 19.82
N ARG A 22 -12.15 -4.54 19.11
CA ARG A 22 -11.29 -5.23 18.14
C ARG A 22 -10.56 -6.41 18.79
N ASP A 23 -9.89 -6.19 19.92
CA ASP A 23 -9.11 -7.24 20.60
C ASP A 23 -10.01 -8.36 21.15
N LYS A 24 -11.23 -8.02 21.61
CA LYS A 24 -12.26 -9.00 21.99
C LYS A 24 -12.73 -9.82 20.79
N PHE A 25 -12.98 -9.19 19.65
CA PHE A 25 -13.31 -9.87 18.39
C PHE A 25 -12.21 -10.86 17.99
N TYR A 26 -10.94 -10.44 17.99
CA TYR A 26 -9.81 -11.32 17.70
C TYR A 26 -9.73 -12.52 18.65
N SER A 27 -9.95 -12.31 19.94
CA SER A 27 -9.92 -13.38 20.96
C SER A 27 -11.05 -14.40 20.73
N LYS A 28 -12.23 -13.92 20.35
CA LYS A 28 -13.37 -14.80 20.03
C LYS A 28 -13.16 -15.55 18.72
N LEU A 29 -12.64 -14.89 17.69
CA LEU A 29 -12.29 -15.50 16.42
C LEU A 29 -11.28 -16.63 16.62
N ARG A 30 -10.20 -16.39 17.38
CA ARG A 30 -9.15 -17.37 17.66
C ARG A 30 -9.63 -18.60 18.42
N SER A 31 -10.55 -18.41 19.37
CA SER A 31 -11.09 -19.51 20.20
C SER A 31 -12.17 -20.31 19.49
N SER A 32 -12.99 -19.66 18.65
CA SER A 32 -14.15 -20.29 18.00
C SER A 32 -13.80 -20.88 16.63
N CYS A 33 -12.91 -20.24 15.89
CA CYS A 33 -12.47 -20.66 14.57
C CYS A 33 -10.98 -21.02 14.68
N LYS A 34 -10.60 -22.26 14.39
CA LYS A 34 -9.18 -22.67 14.30
C LYS A 34 -8.55 -22.06 13.05
N VAL A 35 -8.40 -20.74 13.01
CA VAL A 35 -7.88 -20.02 11.85
C VAL A 35 -6.35 -20.19 11.83
N PRO A 36 -5.79 -20.89 10.84
CA PRO A 36 -4.34 -20.98 10.69
C PRO A 36 -3.76 -19.58 10.43
N MET A 37 -2.55 -19.33 10.92
CA MET A 37 -1.79 -18.09 10.67
C MET A 37 -2.42 -16.79 11.24
N LEU A 38 -3.35 -16.89 12.20
CA LEU A 38 -3.88 -15.70 12.87
C LEU A 38 -2.83 -15.05 13.81
N CYS A 39 -2.16 -14.01 13.32
CA CYS A 39 -1.23 -13.21 14.11
C CYS A 39 -1.97 -12.37 15.16
N SER A 40 -1.36 -12.20 16.34
CA SER A 40 -1.90 -11.30 17.36
C SER A 40 -1.91 -9.85 16.86
N PRO A 41 -2.99 -9.07 17.03
CA PRO A 41 -3.05 -7.67 16.60
C PRO A 41 -1.92 -6.82 17.18
N LYS A 42 -1.52 -7.12 18.42
CA LYS A 42 -0.43 -6.43 19.13
C LYS A 42 0.95 -6.72 18.55
N SER A 43 1.07 -7.75 17.72
CA SER A 43 2.32 -8.10 17.01
C SER A 43 2.41 -7.52 15.60
N LEU A 44 1.35 -6.86 15.12
CA LEU A 44 1.25 -6.32 13.76
C LEU A 44 1.76 -4.88 13.68
N VAL A 45 2.98 -4.61 14.14
CA VAL A 45 3.64 -3.33 13.86
C VAL A 45 4.10 -3.37 12.38
N PRO A 46 3.58 -2.49 11.51
CA PRO A 46 3.82 -2.58 10.06
C PRO A 46 5.31 -2.69 9.69
N ARG A 47 6.16 -1.88 10.32
CA ARG A 47 7.61 -1.88 10.10
C ARG A 47 8.26 -3.23 10.40
N THR A 48 7.87 -3.85 11.51
CA THR A 48 8.42 -5.13 11.97
C THR A 48 7.89 -6.31 11.14
N VAL A 49 6.64 -6.23 10.69
CA VAL A 49 6.08 -7.23 9.77
C VAL A 49 6.77 -7.13 8.42
N PHE A 50 6.89 -5.91 7.87
CA PHE A 50 7.50 -5.67 6.57
C PHE A 50 8.93 -6.18 6.49
N SER A 51 9.76 -5.92 7.52
CA SER A 51 11.16 -6.37 7.53
C SER A 51 11.34 -7.88 7.44
N LYS A 52 10.32 -8.67 7.85
CA LYS A 52 10.33 -10.14 7.80
C LYS A 52 9.83 -10.73 6.47
N THR A 53 9.23 -9.92 5.60
CA THR A 53 8.54 -10.42 4.40
C THR A 53 9.48 -10.68 3.21
N HIS A 54 10.72 -10.17 3.25
CA HIS A 54 11.70 -10.21 2.16
C HIS A 54 11.23 -9.62 0.81
N LEU A 55 10.11 -8.87 0.79
CA LEU A 55 9.51 -8.31 -0.43
C LEU A 55 10.48 -7.43 -1.21
N THR A 56 11.22 -6.56 -0.52
CA THR A 56 12.21 -5.69 -1.15
C THR A 56 13.30 -6.48 -1.88
N ALA A 57 13.75 -7.60 -1.29
CA ALA A 57 14.77 -8.43 -1.92
C ALA A 57 14.24 -9.16 -3.16
N LEU A 58 12.98 -9.60 -3.15
CA LEU A 58 12.33 -10.21 -4.33
C LEU A 58 12.18 -9.20 -5.47
N TRP A 59 11.73 -7.98 -5.15
CA TRP A 59 11.61 -6.90 -6.11
C TRP A 59 12.97 -6.50 -6.70
N GLN A 60 14.01 -6.33 -5.87
CA GLN A 60 15.37 -6.04 -6.33
C GLN A 60 15.93 -7.15 -7.25
N LYS A 61 15.60 -8.42 -6.96
CA LYS A 61 15.97 -9.58 -7.79
C LYS A 61 15.07 -9.77 -9.02
N ARG A 62 14.16 -8.83 -9.32
CA ARG A 62 13.20 -8.89 -10.43
C ARG A 62 12.27 -10.11 -10.39
N LYS A 63 12.08 -10.72 -9.23
CA LYS A 63 11.10 -11.79 -9.00
C LYS A 63 9.69 -11.26 -8.70
N MET A 64 9.56 -9.95 -8.66
CA MET A 64 8.33 -9.21 -8.38
C MET A 64 8.38 -7.93 -9.22
N SER A 65 7.26 -7.60 -9.86
CA SER A 65 7.11 -6.37 -10.64
C SER A 65 7.05 -5.12 -9.74
N ASN A 66 7.24 -3.95 -10.34
CA ASN A 66 7.05 -2.68 -9.63
C ASN A 66 5.61 -2.54 -9.11
N PHE A 67 4.63 -2.98 -9.90
CA PHE A 67 3.22 -2.91 -9.52
C PHE A 67 2.92 -3.76 -8.28
N GLU A 68 3.34 -5.02 -8.28
CA GLU A 68 3.14 -5.93 -7.14
C GLU A 68 3.85 -5.40 -5.88
N TYR A 69 5.08 -4.91 -6.04
CA TYR A 69 5.83 -4.36 -4.91
C TYR A 69 5.13 -3.14 -4.31
N LEU A 70 4.64 -2.21 -5.15
CA LEU A 70 3.86 -1.05 -4.69
C LEU A 70 2.52 -1.46 -4.07
N MET A 71 1.85 -2.49 -4.59
CA MET A 71 0.64 -3.03 -3.96
C MET A 71 0.92 -3.59 -2.56
N HIS A 72 2.01 -4.33 -2.39
CA HIS A 72 2.40 -4.81 -1.07
C HIS A 72 2.75 -3.67 -0.10
N LEU A 73 3.43 -2.63 -0.57
CA LEU A 73 3.73 -1.45 0.24
C LEU A 73 2.45 -0.75 0.68
N ASN A 74 1.49 -0.55 -0.22
CA ASN A 74 0.19 0.04 0.10
C ASN A 74 -0.56 -0.77 1.15
N LYS A 75 -0.67 -2.09 0.96
CA LYS A 75 -1.34 -2.99 1.91
C LYS A 75 -0.69 -2.97 3.30
N MET A 76 0.65 -2.99 3.35
CA MET A 76 1.39 -2.93 4.61
C MET A 76 1.28 -1.56 5.31
N ALA A 77 1.06 -0.48 4.55
CA ALA A 77 0.78 0.85 5.08
C ALA A 77 -0.68 1.02 5.55
N GLY A 78 -1.51 -0.03 5.48
CA GLY A 78 -2.92 0.01 5.87
C GLY A 78 -3.84 0.58 4.81
N ARG A 79 -3.40 0.71 3.55
CA ARG A 79 -4.26 1.13 2.43
C ARG A 79 -5.13 -0.04 1.97
N THR A 80 -6.38 0.27 1.61
CA THR A 80 -7.39 -0.73 1.23
C THR A 80 -8.31 -0.20 0.14
N PHE A 81 -8.83 -1.10 -0.71
CA PHE A 81 -9.87 -0.78 -1.68
C PHE A 81 -11.24 -0.55 -1.01
N ASN A 82 -11.42 -1.00 0.23
CA ASN A 82 -12.67 -0.94 0.97
C ASN A 82 -12.92 0.41 1.67
N ASP A 83 -11.93 1.32 1.70
CA ASP A 83 -12.04 2.67 2.25
C ASP A 83 -11.43 3.69 1.28
N ILE A 84 -12.28 4.54 0.70
CA ILE A 84 -11.89 5.56 -0.28
C ILE A 84 -10.89 6.56 0.32
N THR A 85 -10.98 6.84 1.62
CA THR A 85 -10.06 7.78 2.29
C THR A 85 -8.66 7.20 2.49
N GLN A 86 -8.54 5.87 2.43
CA GLN A 86 -7.31 5.10 2.58
C GLN A 86 -6.96 4.29 1.32
N TYR A 87 -7.42 4.74 0.15
CA TYR A 87 -7.20 4.04 -1.11
C TYR A 87 -5.71 3.88 -1.46
N PRO A 88 -5.30 2.79 -2.15
CA PRO A 88 -3.93 2.60 -2.58
C PRO A 88 -3.39 3.77 -3.43
N VAL A 89 -2.15 4.15 -3.17
CA VAL A 89 -1.48 5.28 -3.82
C VAL A 89 -0.44 4.77 -4.81
N PHE A 90 -0.46 5.30 -6.02
CA PHE A 90 0.52 5.06 -7.07
C PHE A 90 1.12 6.36 -7.57
N PRO A 91 2.42 6.38 -7.92
CA PRO A 91 3.03 7.56 -8.49
C PRO A 91 2.55 7.75 -9.94
N TRP A 92 2.39 9.00 -10.34
CA TRP A 92 2.38 9.37 -11.75
C TRP A 92 3.73 9.00 -12.35
N VAL A 93 3.74 8.26 -13.46
CA VAL A 93 5.00 7.79 -14.09
C VAL A 93 5.32 8.61 -15.32
N LEU A 94 4.33 8.89 -16.17
CA LEU A 94 4.50 9.69 -17.37
C LEU A 94 4.36 11.18 -17.07
N ALA A 95 5.17 11.98 -17.76
CA ALA A 95 5.13 13.44 -17.79
C ALA A 95 4.63 13.98 -19.14
N ASP A 96 4.82 13.23 -20.22
CA ASP A 96 4.32 13.58 -21.55
C ASP A 96 2.97 12.92 -21.84
N TYR A 97 1.97 13.75 -22.10
CA TYR A 97 0.61 13.36 -22.52
C TYR A 97 0.17 14.08 -23.80
N MET A 98 1.06 14.87 -24.42
CA MET A 98 0.73 15.76 -25.54
C MET A 98 1.30 15.25 -26.87
N SER A 99 2.40 14.51 -26.84
CA SER A 99 2.97 13.92 -28.05
C SER A 99 2.07 12.86 -28.66
N ASP A 100 1.93 12.86 -29.98
CA ASP A 100 1.18 11.83 -30.73
C ASP A 100 1.77 10.42 -30.54
N THR A 101 3.07 10.33 -30.29
CA THR A 101 3.78 9.07 -30.02
C THR A 101 4.70 9.24 -28.83
N LEU A 102 4.62 8.31 -27.89
CA LEU A 102 5.36 8.33 -26.65
C LEU A 102 6.72 7.63 -26.81
N ASP A 103 7.83 8.39 -26.77
CA ASP A 103 9.17 7.80 -26.76
C ASP A 103 9.58 7.39 -25.33
N LEU A 104 9.68 6.09 -25.09
CA LEU A 104 10.08 5.53 -23.80
C LEU A 104 11.60 5.53 -23.55
N ASN A 105 12.40 5.95 -24.54
CA ASN A 105 13.84 6.15 -24.37
C ASN A 105 14.19 7.59 -23.98
N ASP A 106 13.26 8.53 -24.15
CA ASP A 106 13.44 9.91 -23.70
C ASP A 106 13.15 10.01 -22.19
N SER A 107 14.11 10.51 -21.43
CA SER A 107 13.96 10.71 -19.99
C SER A 107 12.89 11.76 -19.66
N ARG A 108 12.61 12.71 -20.57
CA ARG A 108 11.59 13.76 -20.41
C ARG A 108 10.16 13.21 -20.46
N THR A 109 9.98 12.02 -21.05
CA THR A 109 8.70 11.30 -21.05
C THR A 109 8.27 10.89 -19.64
N PHE A 110 9.22 10.73 -18.72
CA PHE A 110 8.97 10.27 -17.37
C PHE A 110 9.03 11.39 -16.34
N ARG A 111 8.19 11.27 -15.32
CA ARG A 111 8.20 12.16 -14.16
C ARG A 111 9.43 11.89 -13.29
N ASP A 112 10.04 12.95 -12.79
CA ASP A 112 11.06 12.87 -11.75
C ASP A 112 10.46 12.31 -10.44
N LEU A 113 10.71 11.02 -10.17
CA LEU A 113 10.19 10.30 -9.00
C LEU A 113 10.89 10.71 -7.69
N THR A 114 11.99 11.47 -7.73
CA THR A 114 12.69 11.95 -6.53
C THR A 114 11.95 13.10 -5.84
N LYS A 115 11.03 13.75 -6.58
CA LYS A 115 10.25 14.90 -6.10
C LYS A 115 8.80 14.53 -5.84
N PRO A 116 8.15 15.13 -4.82
CA PRO A 116 6.70 15.07 -4.68
C PRO A 116 6.03 15.89 -5.79
N VAL A 117 4.75 15.60 -6.09
CA VAL A 117 4.00 16.25 -7.17
C VAL A 117 3.98 17.78 -7.02
N GLY A 118 3.83 18.29 -5.80
CA GLY A 118 3.83 19.73 -5.53
C GLY A 118 5.13 20.46 -5.85
N ALA A 119 6.26 19.74 -5.93
CA ALA A 119 7.58 20.29 -6.20
C ALA A 119 8.04 20.11 -7.66
N LEU A 120 7.18 19.60 -8.54
CA LEU A 120 7.49 19.41 -9.96
C LEU A 120 7.46 20.72 -10.75
N ASN A 121 6.50 21.60 -10.42
CA ASN A 121 6.37 22.90 -11.05
C ASN A 121 7.17 23.95 -10.23
N PRO A 122 8.20 24.60 -10.81
CA PRO A 122 9.01 25.59 -10.09
C PRO A 122 8.21 26.79 -9.57
N ASP A 123 7.26 27.30 -10.33
CA ASP A 123 6.44 28.45 -9.93
C ASP A 123 5.55 28.09 -8.74
N ARG A 124 4.97 26.88 -8.77
CA ARG A 124 4.20 26.36 -7.63
C ARG A 124 5.10 26.11 -6.42
N LEU A 125 6.30 25.57 -6.63
CA LEU A 125 7.25 25.29 -5.57
C LEU A 125 7.66 26.60 -4.86
N ALA A 126 7.87 27.68 -5.62
CA ALA A 126 8.21 29.00 -5.09
C ALA A 126 7.11 29.60 -4.18
N GLN A 127 5.85 29.15 -4.28
CA GLN A 127 4.76 29.57 -3.38
C GLN A 127 4.72 28.76 -2.07
N LEU A 128 5.44 27.64 -2.00
CA LEU A 128 5.45 26.72 -0.85
C LEU A 128 6.70 26.90 0.04
N ILE A 129 7.67 27.70 -0.41
CA ILE A 129 8.93 28.04 0.29
C ILE A 129 8.94 29.52 0.66
#